data_AF-A0A523YFU5-F1
#
_entry.id   AF-A0A523YFU5-F1
#
_cell.length_a   1.000
_cell.length_b   1.000
_cell.length_c   1.000
_cell.angle_alpha   90.00
_cell.angle_beta   90.00
_cell.angle_gamma   90.00
#
_symmetry.space_group_name_H-M   'P 1'
#
loop_
_entity.id
_entity.type
_entity.pdbx_description
1 polymer ?
#
loop_
_entity_poly.entity_id
_entity_poly.type
_entity_poly.pdbx_seq_one_letter_code
_entity_poly.pdbx_strand_id
1 'polypeptide(L)'
;MTLTLSFLSVLLVLVATIAVLVLGLAKVKKRGLKLTFSVLMALFSVVNISWLLGQDSGSLSIAGSAASILVFPLATLIVLFFLYPTSSSKQAGSSLVLIIPALGLVAWTIMNDIGPDRIYESPLVYLFITSCIAIGVVEASWGWFKSRIVKNQCYLFVLALFVLLTTGPLYEYELRILGYEGLKGASLGAPIVGAFLLAPLVWANPIIVRESPIARLTKSKTFYCLAPGKSYAISEKRPKYCYTFLKDLASVGYPTLFVTHSESEETKSRADLDNIQTVGLSAKDTSRSLRVNNLGRILTTLVEFMETRRKAVVLIDNLNYLLSNNDLQGITELVQRLMRSAERKRGWLLLSFTLLTKDEESALMSLGLQRLRMPLPEKVMTKILLAHTGDMSDHFLKIISKTLNMRIRDLTVEDIPDVSRVVVNTMRALGAATRDAAIMKNWETQAMAIQSSFYYLYRAPLSFLVSEQWKTWDPMPREEQPREEESERMEVIEEAPTGGAIVERRLDKISLFDEVKGVLTNHLGDFGSNLFQMECDSLGMEPSNLSSEDVQRLAEKVGSTITRLGDFIDIPNAGEEMRLKAENLKEELKAISKEELE
;
A
#
# COMPACT_ATOMS: atom_id res chain seq x y z
N MET A 1 43.66 -40.26 12.00
CA MET A 1 42.78 -39.50 11.07
C MET A 1 41.28 -39.72 11.34
N THR A 2 40.85 -40.90 11.79
CA THR A 2 39.43 -41.21 12.10
C THR A 2 38.90 -40.51 13.37
N LEU A 3 39.73 -40.41 14.41
CA LEU A 3 39.37 -39.70 15.65
C LEU A 3 39.12 -38.19 15.43
N THR A 4 39.92 -37.56 14.57
CA THR A 4 39.81 -36.13 14.24
C THR A 4 38.56 -35.80 13.45
N LEU A 5 38.12 -36.69 12.54
CA LEU A 5 36.87 -36.50 11.79
C LEU A 5 35.63 -36.59 12.68
N SER A 6 35.68 -37.42 13.72
CA SER A 6 34.52 -37.72 14.57
C SER A 6 34.32 -36.67 15.64
N PHE A 7 35.42 -36.14 16.18
CA PHE A 7 35.37 -34.95 17.02
C PHE A 7 34.83 -33.74 16.23
N LEU A 8 35.23 -33.60 14.96
CA LEU A 8 34.77 -32.53 14.09
C LEU A 8 33.27 -32.62 13.79
N SER A 9 32.72 -33.81 13.55
CA SER A 9 31.28 -33.99 13.28
C SER A 9 30.41 -33.70 14.51
N VAL A 10 30.81 -34.20 15.69
CA VAL A 10 30.13 -33.89 16.96
C VAL A 10 30.19 -32.38 17.25
N LEU A 11 31.36 -31.77 17.08
CA LEU A 11 31.52 -30.32 17.23
C LEU A 11 30.63 -29.56 16.26
N LEU A 12 30.50 -30.01 15.01
CA LEU A 12 29.67 -29.35 13.99
C LEU A 12 28.17 -29.45 14.31
N VAL A 13 27.71 -30.59 14.83
CA VAL A 13 26.34 -30.77 15.33
C VAL A 13 26.06 -29.87 16.54
N LEU A 14 26.99 -29.82 17.49
CA LEU A 14 26.88 -29.00 18.69
C LEU A 14 26.86 -27.50 18.33
N VAL A 15 27.78 -27.08 17.45
CA VAL A 15 27.85 -25.71 16.91
C VAL A 15 26.59 -25.38 16.13
N ALA A 16 26.06 -26.28 15.30
CA ALA A 16 24.80 -26.06 14.59
C ALA A 16 23.62 -25.90 15.55
N THR A 17 23.56 -26.71 16.61
CA THR A 17 22.49 -26.64 17.62
C THR A 17 22.57 -25.35 18.43
N ILE A 18 23.77 -24.98 18.88
CA ILE A 18 24.02 -23.71 19.57
C ILE A 18 23.72 -22.55 18.62
N ALA A 19 24.07 -22.65 17.33
CA ALA A 19 23.73 -21.64 16.34
C ALA A 19 22.21 -21.52 16.15
N VAL A 20 21.45 -22.61 16.09
CA VAL A 20 19.98 -22.58 16.04
C VAL A 20 19.40 -21.89 17.27
N LEU A 21 19.90 -22.22 18.46
CA LEU A 21 19.50 -21.60 19.72
C LEU A 21 19.81 -20.11 19.73
N VAL A 22 21.04 -19.73 19.36
CA VAL A 22 21.48 -18.33 19.28
C VAL A 22 20.70 -17.57 18.22
N LEU A 23 20.45 -18.13 17.04
CA LEU A 23 19.67 -17.50 15.97
C LEU A 23 18.19 -17.33 16.38
N GLY A 24 17.61 -18.34 17.03
CA GLY A 24 16.26 -18.32 17.57
C GLY A 24 16.11 -17.27 18.68
N LEU A 25 17.11 -17.13 19.57
CA LEU A 25 17.12 -16.14 20.64
C LEU A 25 17.48 -14.72 20.15
N ALA A 26 18.41 -14.60 19.21
CA ALA A 26 18.91 -13.33 18.68
C ALA A 26 17.97 -12.71 17.62
N LYS A 27 16.74 -13.23 17.47
CA LYS A 27 15.72 -12.72 16.55
C LYS A 27 16.22 -12.67 15.10
N VAL A 28 17.13 -13.56 14.73
CA VAL A 28 17.76 -13.51 13.41
C VAL A 28 16.76 -13.98 12.35
N LYS A 29 16.81 -13.33 11.18
CA LYS A 29 15.90 -13.53 10.04
C LYS A 29 15.64 -15.03 9.80
N LYS A 30 14.40 -15.39 9.43
CA LYS A 30 13.94 -16.77 9.11
C LYS A 30 14.89 -17.55 8.18
N ARG A 31 15.72 -16.86 7.40
CA ARG A 31 16.79 -17.44 6.57
C ARG A 31 17.87 -18.18 7.37
N GLY A 32 18.31 -17.64 8.51
CA GLY A 32 19.33 -18.28 9.35
C GLY A 32 18.83 -19.62 9.92
N LEU A 33 17.56 -19.64 10.38
CA LEU A 33 16.91 -20.86 10.87
C LEU A 33 16.77 -21.93 9.77
N LYS A 34 16.43 -21.52 8.53
CA LYS A 34 16.38 -22.45 7.38
C LYS A 34 17.74 -23.07 7.08
N LEU A 35 18.78 -22.24 7.00
CA LEU A 35 20.12 -22.70 6.64
C LEU A 35 20.66 -23.68 7.68
N THR A 36 20.53 -23.33 8.97
CA THR A 36 20.99 -24.18 10.07
C THR A 36 20.22 -25.49 10.15
N PHE A 37 18.90 -25.47 9.96
CA PHE A 37 18.11 -26.70 9.91
C PHE A 37 18.46 -27.57 8.69
N SER A 38 18.60 -26.98 7.50
CA SER A 38 19.00 -27.71 6.30
C SER A 38 20.37 -28.38 6.48
N VAL A 39 21.33 -27.69 7.10
CA VAL A 39 22.65 -28.27 7.43
C VAL A 39 22.50 -29.42 8.41
N LEU A 40 21.69 -29.27 9.46
CA LEU A 40 21.48 -30.33 10.45
C LEU A 40 20.78 -31.55 9.85
N MET A 41 19.74 -31.36 9.02
CA MET A 41 19.05 -32.47 8.36
C MET A 41 19.91 -33.15 7.31
N ALA A 42 20.74 -32.40 6.59
CA ALA A 42 21.71 -32.97 5.67
C ALA A 42 22.73 -33.83 6.44
N LEU A 43 23.26 -33.32 7.57
CA LEU A 43 24.20 -34.06 8.39
C LEU A 43 23.56 -35.30 9.02
N PHE A 44 22.33 -35.18 9.53
CA PHE A 44 21.56 -36.31 10.03
C PHE A 44 21.30 -37.36 8.93
N SER A 45 20.96 -36.93 7.72
CA SER A 45 20.76 -37.84 6.59
C SER A 45 22.05 -38.54 6.18
N VAL A 46 23.18 -37.82 6.15
CA VAL A 46 24.50 -38.40 5.86
C VAL A 46 24.88 -39.45 6.90
N VAL A 47 24.70 -39.15 8.19
CA VAL A 47 24.94 -40.13 9.27
C VAL A 47 24.08 -41.38 9.09
N ASN A 48 22.77 -41.22 8.82
CA ASN A 48 21.87 -42.35 8.62
C ASN A 48 22.23 -43.19 7.39
N ILE A 49 22.63 -42.55 6.28
CA ILE A 49 23.05 -43.24 5.06
C ILE A 49 24.38 -43.96 5.26
N SER A 50 25.36 -43.34 5.92
CA SER A 50 26.63 -43.97 6.25
C SER A 50 26.44 -45.21 7.13
N TRP A 51 25.47 -45.15 8.04
CA TRP A 51 25.12 -46.27 8.91
C TRP A 51 24.40 -47.40 8.13
N LEU A 52 23.46 -47.06 7.23
CA LEU A 52 22.80 -48.01 6.33
C LEU A 52 23.81 -48.77 5.44
N LEU A 53 24.90 -48.11 5.05
CA LEU A 53 25.96 -48.70 4.22
C LEU A 53 26.95 -49.58 5.01
N GLY A 54 26.69 -49.85 6.30
CA GLY A 54 27.47 -50.79 7.11
C GLY A 54 28.89 -50.33 7.42
N GLN A 55 29.17 -49.02 7.38
CA GLN A 55 30.47 -48.49 7.79
C GLN A 55 30.53 -48.37 9.32
N ASP A 56 30.83 -49.49 10.00
CA ASP A 56 31.08 -49.61 11.45
C ASP A 56 32.40 -48.95 11.89
N SER A 57 32.62 -47.70 11.51
CA SER A 57 33.63 -46.90 12.19
C SER A 57 33.02 -46.40 13.50
N GLY A 58 33.38 -47.03 14.62
CA GLY A 58 32.83 -46.80 15.97
C GLY A 58 32.91 -45.36 16.52
N SER A 59 33.35 -44.39 15.71
CA SER A 59 33.38 -42.97 16.01
C SER A 59 32.25 -42.20 15.30
N LEU A 60 31.66 -42.75 14.23
CA LEU A 60 30.40 -42.26 13.65
C LEU A 60 29.18 -42.59 14.52
N SER A 61 29.26 -43.62 15.38
CA SER A 61 28.18 -44.03 16.28
C SER A 61 27.81 -42.92 17.28
N ILE A 62 28.80 -42.35 17.98
CA ILE A 62 28.59 -41.30 18.99
C ILE A 62 28.01 -40.02 18.36
N ALA A 63 28.54 -39.62 17.19
CA ALA A 63 28.02 -38.48 16.45
C ALA A 63 26.58 -38.71 15.98
N GLY A 64 26.28 -39.94 15.55
CA GLY A 64 24.92 -40.33 15.20
C GLY A 64 23.98 -40.31 16.39
N SER A 65 24.45 -40.72 17.57
CA SER A 65 23.63 -40.65 18.78
C SER A 65 23.25 -39.23 19.17
N ALA A 66 24.23 -38.34 19.15
CA ALA A 66 23.99 -36.92 19.42
C ALA A 66 23.02 -36.31 18.39
N ALA A 67 23.20 -36.62 17.10
CA ALA A 67 22.33 -36.13 16.04
C ALA A 67 20.89 -36.65 16.19
N SER A 68 20.71 -37.94 16.47
CA SER A 68 19.40 -38.55 16.69
C SER A 68 18.65 -37.88 17.84
N ILE A 69 19.30 -37.62 18.98
CA ILE A 69 18.67 -36.94 20.12
C ILE A 69 18.29 -35.50 19.78
N LEU A 70 19.12 -34.79 19.01
CA LEU A 70 18.93 -33.36 18.72
C LEU A 70 17.89 -33.09 17.63
N VAL A 71 17.63 -34.02 16.71
CA VAL A 71 16.65 -33.82 15.63
C VAL A 71 15.23 -33.58 16.16
N PHE A 72 14.80 -34.31 17.19
CA PHE A 72 13.44 -34.20 17.73
C PHE A 72 13.10 -32.83 18.38
N PRO A 73 13.89 -32.32 19.34
CA PRO A 73 13.64 -30.99 19.89
C PRO A 73 13.77 -29.92 18.82
N LEU A 74 14.66 -30.09 17.84
CA LEU A 74 14.87 -29.10 16.79
C LEU A 74 13.74 -29.05 15.76
N ALA A 75 13.19 -30.21 15.37
CA ALA A 75 11.96 -30.28 14.59
C ALA A 75 10.79 -29.59 15.32
N THR A 76 10.65 -29.85 16.62
CA THR A 76 9.63 -29.23 17.48
C THR A 76 9.81 -27.71 17.55
N LEU A 77 11.04 -27.23 17.73
CA LEU A 77 11.36 -25.81 17.74
C LEU A 77 11.01 -25.13 16.42
N ILE A 78 11.21 -25.78 15.29
CA ILE A 78 10.84 -25.21 13.99
C ILE A 78 9.34 -25.01 13.88
N VAL A 79 8.55 -25.98 14.32
CA VAL A 79 7.09 -25.85 14.40
C VAL A 79 6.72 -24.66 15.28
N LEU A 80 7.30 -24.57 16.48
CA LEU A 80 7.06 -23.46 17.40
C LEU A 80 7.48 -22.10 16.83
N PHE A 81 8.65 -22.00 16.20
CA PHE A 81 9.14 -20.78 15.56
C PHE A 81 8.30 -20.37 14.36
N PHE A 82 7.75 -21.33 13.63
CA PHE A 82 6.86 -21.05 12.52
C PHE A 82 5.50 -20.52 12.99
N LEU A 83 4.88 -21.20 13.96
CA LEU A 83 3.55 -20.86 14.47
C LEU A 83 3.55 -19.55 15.26
N TYR A 84 4.63 -19.31 16.00
CA TYR A 84 4.80 -18.13 16.84
C TYR A 84 5.98 -17.30 16.35
N PRO A 85 5.90 -16.64 15.18
CA PRO A 85 7.03 -15.93 14.60
C PRO A 85 7.46 -14.70 15.40
N THR A 86 6.64 -14.25 16.35
CA THR A 86 6.91 -13.08 17.17
C THR A 86 7.34 -13.50 18.57
N SER A 87 8.55 -13.08 18.95
CA SER A 87 9.17 -13.15 20.27
C SER A 87 8.20 -12.75 21.38
N SER A 88 7.36 -13.69 21.80
CA SER A 88 6.73 -13.61 23.12
C SER A 88 7.76 -14.15 24.10
N SER A 89 7.89 -13.52 25.27
CA SER A 89 8.75 -14.04 26.35
C SER A 89 8.48 -15.53 26.64
N LYS A 90 7.25 -15.99 26.40
CA LYS A 90 6.84 -17.39 26.49
C LYS A 90 7.61 -18.32 25.53
N GLN A 91 7.97 -17.85 24.34
CA GLN A 91 8.67 -18.63 23.34
C GLN A 91 10.14 -18.89 23.69
N ALA A 92 10.82 -17.91 24.29
CA ALA A 92 12.17 -18.07 24.79
C ALA A 92 12.22 -19.07 25.95
N GLY A 93 11.18 -19.06 26.80
CA GLY A 93 11.02 -20.06 27.86
C GLY A 93 10.85 -21.47 27.30
N SER A 94 9.90 -21.67 26.38
CA SER A 94 9.67 -22.99 25.78
C SER A 94 10.87 -23.53 25.02
N SER A 95 11.64 -22.66 24.33
CA SER A 95 12.81 -23.13 23.59
C SER A 95 13.95 -23.57 24.52
N LEU A 96 14.18 -22.86 25.62
CA LEU A 96 15.16 -23.26 26.64
C LEU A 96 14.79 -24.58 27.32
N VAL A 97 13.49 -24.76 27.63
CA VAL A 97 12.98 -26.01 28.24
C VAL A 97 13.21 -27.23 27.36
N LEU A 98 13.20 -27.08 26.03
CA LEU A 98 13.46 -28.19 25.11
C LEU A 98 14.97 -28.43 24.89
N ILE A 99 15.78 -27.37 24.81
CA ILE A 99 17.19 -27.50 24.40
C ILE A 99 18.10 -27.89 25.56
N ILE A 100 17.86 -27.37 26.77
CA ILE A 100 18.73 -27.67 27.93
C ILE A 100 18.73 -29.17 28.24
N PRO A 101 17.57 -29.87 28.34
CA PRO A 101 17.56 -31.30 28.57
C PRO A 101 18.15 -32.08 27.40
N ALA A 102 17.94 -31.63 26.15
CA ALA A 102 18.55 -32.27 24.99
C ALA A 102 20.08 -32.26 25.06
N LEU A 103 20.68 -31.11 25.39
CA LEU A 103 22.14 -31.00 25.56
C LEU A 103 22.65 -31.85 26.73
N GLY A 104 21.90 -31.91 27.84
CA GLY A 104 22.21 -32.77 28.97
C GLY A 104 22.19 -34.26 28.59
N LEU A 105 21.19 -34.70 27.83
CA LEU A 105 21.09 -36.07 27.34
C LEU A 105 22.18 -36.40 26.33
N VAL A 106 22.53 -35.48 25.42
CA VAL A 106 23.66 -35.65 24.50
C VAL A 106 24.96 -35.83 25.28
N ALA A 107 25.25 -34.95 26.25
CA ALA A 107 26.43 -35.07 27.09
C ALA A 107 26.44 -36.40 27.86
N TRP A 108 25.30 -36.81 28.39
CA TRP A 108 25.15 -38.10 29.06
C TRP A 108 25.42 -39.28 28.14
N THR A 109 24.91 -39.28 26.90
CA THR A 109 25.21 -40.36 25.93
C THR A 109 26.67 -40.41 25.54
N ILE A 110 27.34 -39.26 25.40
CA ILE A 110 28.77 -39.18 25.09
C ILE A 110 29.60 -39.72 26.28
N MET A 111 29.25 -39.35 27.51
CA MET A 111 29.98 -39.78 28.71
C MET A 111 29.88 -41.29 28.96
N ASN A 112 28.80 -41.93 28.52
CA ASN A 112 28.54 -43.35 28.74
C ASN A 112 28.77 -44.21 27.49
N ASP A 113 29.33 -43.64 26.41
CA ASP A 113 29.58 -44.31 25.12
C ASP A 113 28.36 -45.06 24.57
N ILE A 114 27.18 -44.42 24.65
CA ILE A 114 25.92 -45.02 24.23
C ILE A 114 25.79 -44.90 22.71
N GLY A 115 25.95 -46.04 22.04
CA GLY A 115 25.71 -46.19 20.62
C GLY A 115 24.25 -45.95 20.20
N PRO A 116 24.00 -45.65 18.92
CA PRO A 116 22.68 -45.31 18.41
C PRO A 116 21.64 -46.41 18.57
N ASP A 117 22.09 -47.66 18.58
CA ASP A 117 21.33 -48.89 18.84
C ASP A 117 20.78 -48.99 20.27
N ARG A 118 21.34 -48.23 21.22
CA ARG A 118 20.95 -48.26 22.65
C ARG A 118 20.28 -46.98 23.13
N ILE A 119 20.16 -45.95 22.28
CA ILE A 119 19.58 -44.66 22.66
C ILE A 119 18.18 -44.81 23.21
N TYR A 120 17.36 -45.62 22.54
CA TYR A 120 15.96 -45.79 22.88
C TYR A 120 15.73 -46.80 24.02
N GLU A 121 16.79 -47.45 24.51
CA GLU A 121 16.70 -48.32 25.69
C GLU A 121 16.61 -47.51 26.99
N SER A 122 17.14 -46.29 27.00
CA SER A 122 17.04 -45.40 28.14
C SER A 122 15.62 -44.84 28.25
N PRO A 123 14.87 -45.15 29.33
CA PRO A 123 13.52 -44.62 29.52
C PRO A 123 13.48 -43.09 29.54
N LEU A 124 14.56 -42.45 30.02
CA LEU A 124 14.68 -40.99 30.07
C LEU A 124 14.79 -40.38 28.67
N VAL A 125 15.60 -40.97 27.80
CA VAL A 125 15.76 -40.48 26.42
C VAL A 125 14.47 -40.70 25.64
N TYR A 126 13.86 -41.87 25.78
CA TYR A 126 12.57 -42.17 25.14
C TYR A 126 11.45 -41.21 25.60
N LEU A 127 11.32 -40.97 26.90
CA LEU A 127 10.33 -40.04 27.46
C LEU A 127 10.57 -38.60 26.98
N PHE A 128 11.83 -38.18 26.89
CA PHE A 128 12.17 -36.86 26.37
C PHE A 128 11.81 -36.70 24.89
N ILE A 129 12.19 -37.67 24.04
CA ILE A 129 11.90 -37.66 22.60
C ILE A 129 10.39 -37.65 22.35
N THR A 130 9.66 -38.55 23.00
CA THR A 130 8.19 -38.63 22.88
C THR A 130 7.52 -37.34 23.35
N SER A 131 7.99 -36.73 24.44
CA SER A 131 7.49 -35.43 24.91
C SER A 131 7.72 -34.32 23.89
N CYS A 132 8.90 -34.26 23.25
CA CYS A 132 9.18 -33.28 22.20
C CYS A 132 8.20 -33.41 21.03
N ILE A 133 8.05 -34.62 20.49
CA ILE A 133 7.13 -34.90 19.40
C ILE A 133 5.69 -34.57 19.80
N ALA A 134 5.26 -34.98 21.00
CA ALA A 134 3.91 -34.71 21.48
C ALA A 134 3.63 -33.21 21.54
N ILE A 135 4.55 -32.40 22.09
CA ILE A 135 4.43 -30.93 22.10
C ILE A 135 4.32 -30.39 20.67
N GLY A 136 5.19 -30.83 19.76
CA GLY A 136 5.17 -30.40 18.36
C GLY A 136 3.86 -30.75 17.65
N VAL A 137 3.34 -31.97 17.85
CA VAL A 137 2.09 -32.43 17.24
C VAL A 137 0.90 -31.68 17.82
N VAL A 138 0.85 -31.46 19.14
CA VAL A 138 -0.21 -30.70 19.80
C VAL A 138 -0.25 -29.26 19.27
N GLU A 139 0.90 -28.59 19.20
CA GLU A 139 0.97 -27.20 18.72
C GLU A 139 0.68 -27.09 17.22
N ALA A 140 1.21 -28.00 16.40
CA ALA A 140 0.91 -28.05 14.97
C ALA A 140 -0.57 -28.34 14.72
N SER A 141 -1.17 -29.29 15.44
CA SER A 141 -2.59 -29.61 15.33
C SER A 141 -3.45 -28.44 15.80
N TRP A 142 -3.07 -27.79 16.89
CA TRP A 142 -3.74 -26.57 17.36
C TRP A 142 -3.70 -25.46 16.31
N GLY A 143 -2.54 -25.22 15.70
CA GLY A 143 -2.39 -24.29 14.57
C GLY A 143 -3.25 -24.68 13.37
N TRP A 144 -3.33 -25.98 13.05
CA TRP A 144 -4.12 -26.54 11.96
C TRP A 144 -5.63 -26.32 12.15
N PHE A 145 -6.14 -26.46 13.37
CA PHE A 145 -7.56 -26.22 13.68
C PHE A 145 -7.89 -24.75 13.83
N LYS A 146 -6.99 -23.94 14.38
CA LYS A 146 -7.27 -22.55 14.78
C LYS A 146 -7.02 -21.53 13.66
N SER A 147 -6.03 -21.76 12.80
CA SER A 147 -5.63 -20.79 11.78
C SER A 147 -5.94 -21.31 10.38
N ARG A 148 -6.69 -20.52 9.62
CA ARG A 148 -6.94 -20.84 8.21
C ARG A 148 -5.76 -20.47 7.33
N ILE A 149 -5.03 -19.42 7.70
CA ILE A 149 -3.89 -18.92 6.93
C ILE A 149 -2.75 -19.93 6.90
N VAL A 150 -2.45 -20.58 8.03
CA VAL A 150 -1.33 -21.53 8.15
C VAL A 150 -1.75 -23.01 8.09
N LYS A 151 -3.01 -23.29 7.75
CA LYS A 151 -3.60 -24.64 7.82
C LYS A 151 -2.77 -25.68 7.07
N ASN A 152 -2.43 -25.40 5.81
CA ASN A 152 -1.70 -26.33 4.95
C ASN A 152 -0.27 -26.57 5.45
N GLN A 153 0.37 -25.54 6.00
CA GLN A 153 1.71 -25.64 6.58
C GLN A 153 1.70 -26.47 7.86
N CYS A 154 0.68 -26.29 8.71
CA CYS A 154 0.52 -27.06 9.94
C CYS A 154 0.27 -28.54 9.66
N TYR A 155 -0.54 -28.86 8.64
CA TYR A 155 -0.76 -30.24 8.20
C TYR A 155 0.56 -30.94 7.83
N LEU A 156 1.42 -30.26 7.06
CA LEU A 156 2.74 -30.81 6.71
C LEU A 156 3.64 -31.00 7.93
N PHE A 157 3.58 -30.12 8.94
CA PHE A 157 4.31 -30.33 10.18
C PHE A 157 3.80 -31.52 10.99
N VAL A 158 2.48 -31.69 11.10
CA VAL A 158 1.90 -32.88 11.75
C VAL A 158 2.34 -34.14 11.03
N LEU A 159 2.26 -34.16 9.70
CA LEU A 159 2.72 -35.30 8.89
C LEU A 159 4.22 -35.56 9.09
N ALA A 160 5.06 -34.52 9.11
CA ALA A 160 6.49 -34.66 9.35
C ALA A 160 6.80 -35.25 10.72
N LEU A 161 6.15 -34.76 11.77
CA LEU A 161 6.34 -35.26 13.14
C LEU A 161 5.81 -36.69 13.30
N PHE A 162 4.72 -37.04 12.60
CA PHE A 162 4.21 -38.40 12.60
C PHE A 162 5.16 -39.36 11.89
N VAL A 163 5.70 -39.00 10.72
CA VAL A 163 6.73 -39.80 10.03
C VAL A 163 7.97 -39.94 10.91
N LEU A 164 8.40 -38.86 11.58
CA LEU A 164 9.54 -38.91 12.50
C LEU A 164 9.31 -39.85 13.68
N LEU A 165 8.08 -39.91 14.21
CA LEU A 165 7.69 -40.84 15.27
C LEU A 165 7.66 -42.29 14.78
N THR A 166 7.06 -42.54 13.61
CA THR A 166 6.93 -43.90 13.07
C THR A 166 8.28 -44.44 12.64
N THR A 167 9.10 -43.67 11.94
CA THR A 167 10.40 -44.13 11.43
C THR A 167 11.55 -44.05 12.44
N GLY A 168 11.32 -43.47 13.62
CA GLY A 168 12.30 -43.41 14.71
C GLY A 168 11.97 -44.43 15.80
N PRO A 169 11.41 -44.02 16.95
CA PRO A 169 11.19 -44.91 18.10
C PRO A 169 10.32 -46.14 17.79
N LEU A 170 9.29 -46.00 16.94
CA LEU A 170 8.34 -47.08 16.68
C LEU A 170 8.94 -48.15 15.76
N TYR A 171 9.61 -47.73 14.68
CA TYR A 171 10.26 -48.65 13.74
C TYR A 171 11.40 -49.43 14.39
N GLU A 172 12.17 -48.81 15.30
CA GLU A 172 13.22 -49.52 16.02
C GLU A 172 12.67 -50.63 16.91
N TYR A 173 11.51 -50.39 17.54
CA TYR A 173 10.81 -51.41 18.32
C TYR A 173 10.38 -52.60 17.45
N GLU A 174 9.86 -52.35 16.25
CA GLU A 174 9.49 -53.40 15.30
C GLU A 174 10.71 -54.19 14.80
N LEU A 175 11.79 -53.50 14.42
CA LEU A 175 13.04 -54.15 14.00
C LEU A 175 13.64 -55.04 15.11
N ARG A 176 13.50 -54.61 16.37
CA ARG A 176 13.91 -55.40 17.54
C ARG A 176 13.10 -56.69 17.66
N ILE A 177 11.78 -56.63 17.49
CA ILE A 177 10.91 -57.82 17.52
C ILE A 177 11.24 -58.77 16.36
N LEU A 178 11.56 -58.23 15.19
CA LEU A 178 11.85 -59.01 13.99
C LEU A 178 13.29 -59.55 13.93
N GLY A 179 14.14 -59.22 14.90
CA GLY A 179 15.53 -59.69 14.97
C GLY A 179 16.49 -59.03 13.97
N TYR A 180 16.09 -57.92 13.34
CA TYR A 180 16.93 -57.18 12.40
C TYR A 180 17.84 -56.19 13.14
N GLU A 181 18.88 -56.70 13.81
CA GLU A 181 19.75 -55.87 14.66
C GLU A 181 20.60 -54.86 13.88
N GLY A 182 20.98 -55.18 12.64
CA GLY A 182 21.79 -54.31 11.78
C GLY A 182 21.07 -53.07 11.25
N LEU A 183 19.77 -52.89 11.53
CA LEU A 183 18.99 -51.71 11.13
C LEU A 183 18.52 -50.85 12.31
N LYS A 184 18.84 -51.24 13.57
CA LYS A 184 18.53 -50.48 14.78
C LYS A 184 19.19 -49.09 14.79
N GLY A 185 18.39 -48.03 14.85
CA GLY A 185 18.86 -46.64 14.86
C GLY A 185 18.87 -45.95 13.49
N ALA A 186 18.62 -46.65 12.39
CA ALA A 186 18.39 -46.02 11.08
C ALA A 186 16.99 -45.37 11.03
N SER A 187 16.95 -44.04 11.00
CA SER A 187 15.72 -43.30 10.71
C SER A 187 15.53 -43.16 9.20
N LEU A 188 14.99 -44.19 8.55
CA LEU A 188 14.72 -44.17 7.09
C LEU A 188 13.81 -43.02 6.64
N GLY A 189 12.97 -42.49 7.53
CA GLY A 189 12.09 -41.35 7.24
C GLY A 189 12.76 -39.98 7.32
N ALA A 190 14.01 -39.89 7.80
CA ALA A 190 14.73 -38.63 7.97
C ALA A 190 14.66 -37.66 6.76
N PRO A 191 14.94 -38.09 5.51
CA PRO A 191 14.86 -37.19 4.36
C PRO A 191 13.43 -36.71 4.08
N ILE A 192 12.42 -37.57 4.29
CA ILE A 192 11.00 -37.23 4.11
C ILE A 192 10.57 -36.19 5.16
N VAL A 193 10.95 -36.41 6.43
CA VAL A 193 10.72 -35.46 7.52
C VAL A 193 11.36 -34.11 7.22
N GLY A 194 12.62 -34.11 6.74
CA GLY A 194 13.32 -32.90 6.33
C GLY A 194 12.60 -32.15 5.22
N ALA A 195 12.12 -32.86 4.20
CA ALA A 195 11.35 -32.27 3.10
C ALA A 195 10.04 -31.64 3.59
N PHE A 196 9.27 -32.34 4.45
CA PHE A 196 8.02 -31.81 4.98
C PHE A 196 8.19 -30.66 5.98
N LEU A 197 9.30 -30.59 6.72
CA LEU A 197 9.60 -29.45 7.59
C LEU A 197 10.12 -28.24 6.78
N LEU A 198 10.87 -28.47 5.70
CA LEU A 198 11.40 -27.41 4.83
C LEU A 198 10.37 -26.82 3.88
N ALA A 199 9.44 -27.62 3.36
CA ALA A 199 8.46 -27.14 2.37
C ALA A 199 7.61 -25.95 2.89
N PRO A 200 7.02 -25.98 4.10
CA PRO A 200 6.33 -24.82 4.69
C PRO A 200 7.20 -23.59 4.82
N LEU A 201 8.48 -23.77 5.18
CA LEU A 201 9.44 -22.68 5.32
C LEU A 201 9.75 -22.02 3.98
N VAL A 202 9.86 -22.82 2.90
CA VAL A 202 10.07 -22.34 1.54
C VAL A 202 8.82 -21.63 1.00
N TRP A 203 7.64 -22.20 1.18
CA TRP A 203 6.39 -21.62 0.68
C TRP A 203 5.95 -20.35 1.42
N ALA A 204 6.22 -20.27 2.73
CA ALA A 204 5.92 -19.07 3.53
C ALA A 204 7.05 -18.02 3.48
N ASN A 205 8.04 -18.18 2.57
CA ASN A 205 9.17 -17.28 2.50
C ASN A 205 8.72 -15.88 2.06
N PRO A 206 8.90 -14.86 2.91
CA PRO A 206 8.52 -13.50 2.58
C PRO A 206 9.33 -13.00 1.38
N ILE A 207 8.71 -12.11 0.59
CA ILE A 207 9.43 -11.40 -0.46
C ILE A 207 10.39 -10.41 0.19
N ILE A 208 11.59 -10.27 -0.38
CA ILE A 208 12.53 -9.24 0.06
C ILE A 208 11.95 -7.89 -0.33
N VAL A 209 11.38 -7.19 0.65
CA VAL A 209 11.05 -5.79 0.47
C VAL A 209 12.34 -5.00 0.71
N ARG A 210 12.90 -4.40 -0.36
CA ARG A 210 14.18 -3.64 -0.31
C ARG A 210 14.13 -2.57 0.78
N GLU A 211 15.24 -2.09 1.31
CA GLU A 211 15.19 -0.90 2.17
C GLU A 211 14.85 0.32 1.31
N SER A 212 13.90 1.14 1.75
CA SER A 212 13.67 2.42 1.10
C SER A 212 14.91 3.24 1.42
N PRO A 213 15.45 4.04 0.49
CA PRO A 213 16.35 5.11 0.92
C PRO A 213 15.60 5.87 2.01
N ILE A 214 16.15 5.83 3.24
CA ILE A 214 15.58 6.58 4.35
C ILE A 214 15.83 8.03 3.96
N ALA A 215 14.84 8.68 3.35
CA ALA A 215 14.79 10.12 3.34
C ALA A 215 14.99 10.54 4.79
N ARG A 216 16.04 11.34 5.08
CA ARG A 216 16.33 11.80 6.46
C ARG A 216 15.01 12.24 7.04
N LEU A 217 14.62 11.65 8.19
CA LEU A 217 13.40 12.03 8.90
C LEU A 217 13.40 13.55 9.02
N THR A 218 12.64 14.22 8.16
CA THR A 218 12.51 15.66 8.21
C THR A 218 11.72 15.93 9.49
N LYS A 219 12.11 16.94 10.26
CA LYS A 219 11.35 17.35 11.47
C LYS A 219 9.92 17.83 11.15
N SER A 220 9.49 17.72 9.90
CA SER A 220 8.14 18.05 9.45
C SER A 220 7.11 17.16 10.15
N LYS A 221 6.04 17.78 10.65
CA LYS A 221 4.86 17.03 11.11
C LYS A 221 4.11 16.51 9.91
N THR A 222 3.59 15.28 10.02
CA THR A 222 2.61 14.72 9.08
C THR A 222 1.38 15.62 9.03
N PHE A 223 0.87 15.92 7.84
CA PHE A 223 -0.31 16.77 7.66
C PHE A 223 -1.55 16.16 8.33
N TYR A 224 -1.78 14.85 8.17
CA TYR A 224 -3.03 14.20 8.63
C TYR A 224 -2.99 13.64 10.07
N CYS A 225 -1.91 13.88 10.83
CA CYS A 225 -1.77 13.57 12.26
C CYS A 225 -2.35 12.22 12.72
N LEU A 226 -2.11 11.14 11.96
CA LEU A 226 -2.58 9.80 12.31
C LEU A 226 -1.85 9.29 13.56
N ALA A 227 -2.62 8.77 14.54
CA ALA A 227 -2.06 8.28 15.79
C ALA A 227 -1.20 7.02 15.55
N PRO A 228 0.05 6.99 16.07
CA PRO A 228 0.95 5.86 15.85
C PRO A 228 0.45 4.60 16.58
N GLY A 229 0.65 3.43 15.97
CA GLY A 229 0.18 2.15 16.52
C GLY A 229 -1.30 1.88 16.30
N LYS A 230 -2.00 2.72 15.51
CA LYS A 230 -3.40 2.53 15.15
C LYS A 230 -3.55 1.94 13.75
N SER A 231 -4.69 1.32 13.54
CA SER A 231 -5.09 0.73 12.26
C SER A 231 -6.40 1.36 11.81
N TYR A 232 -6.44 1.78 10.55
CA TYR A 232 -7.48 2.61 9.99
C TYR A 232 -8.19 1.91 8.84
N ALA A 233 -9.52 1.90 8.90
CA ALA A 233 -10.38 1.48 7.81
C ALA A 233 -10.88 2.72 7.06
N ILE A 234 -10.41 2.91 5.84
CA ILE A 234 -10.71 4.11 5.06
C ILE A 234 -11.83 3.76 4.09
N SER A 235 -13.01 4.28 4.38
CA SER A 235 -14.24 3.97 3.67
C SER A 235 -14.41 4.97 2.54
N GLU A 236 -14.07 4.54 1.32
CA GLU A 236 -14.09 5.36 0.11
C GLU A 236 -14.73 4.57 -1.03
N LYS A 237 -15.43 5.25 -1.96
CA LYS A 237 -15.90 4.59 -3.20
C LYS A 237 -14.76 4.34 -4.19
N ARG A 238 -13.75 5.21 -4.16
CA ARG A 238 -12.51 5.13 -4.91
C ARG A 238 -11.38 5.59 -4.00
N PRO A 239 -10.21 4.94 -4.02
CA PRO A 239 -9.07 5.30 -3.18
C PRO A 239 -8.50 6.66 -3.60
N LYS A 240 -8.94 7.73 -2.94
CA LYS A 240 -8.45 9.11 -3.13
C LYS A 240 -7.64 9.56 -1.92
N TYR A 241 -8.11 9.27 -0.71
CA TYR A 241 -7.45 9.72 0.53
C TYR A 241 -6.40 8.74 1.05
N CYS A 242 -6.62 7.43 0.88
CA CYS A 242 -5.66 6.43 1.35
C CYS A 242 -4.27 6.60 0.74
N TYR A 243 -4.19 7.03 -0.53
CA TYR A 243 -2.92 7.34 -1.20
C TYR A 243 -2.29 8.61 -0.66
N THR A 244 -3.08 9.67 -0.44
CA THR A 244 -2.57 10.91 0.15
C THR A 244 -2.02 10.69 1.56
N PHE A 245 -2.69 9.88 2.40
CA PHE A 245 -2.17 9.50 3.72
C PHE A 245 -0.86 8.72 3.62
N LEU A 246 -0.76 7.82 2.64
CA LEU A 246 0.45 7.06 2.39
C LEU A 246 1.62 7.98 2.01
N LYS A 247 1.39 8.91 1.08
CA LYS A 247 2.39 9.88 0.62
C LYS A 247 2.80 10.84 1.73
N ASP A 248 1.85 11.34 2.54
CA ASP A 248 2.14 12.19 3.70
C ASP A 248 3.10 11.48 4.66
N LEU A 249 2.79 10.23 5.03
CA LEU A 249 3.66 9.45 5.92
C LEU A 249 5.02 9.13 5.29
N ALA A 250 5.06 8.83 3.99
CA ALA A 250 6.31 8.58 3.26
C ALA A 250 7.17 9.84 3.13
N SER A 251 6.57 11.01 2.95
CA SER A 251 7.26 12.30 2.81
C SER A 251 8.04 12.70 4.07
N VAL A 252 7.56 12.27 5.24
CA VAL A 252 8.23 12.45 6.54
C VAL A 252 9.39 11.46 6.72
N GLY A 253 9.53 10.46 5.83
CA GLY A 253 10.59 9.46 5.85
C GLY A 253 10.21 8.17 6.59
N TYR A 254 8.92 7.92 6.85
CA TYR A 254 8.51 6.65 7.43
C TYR A 254 8.61 5.51 6.42
N PRO A 255 9.13 4.32 6.81
CA PRO A 255 9.23 3.19 5.90
C PRO A 255 7.85 2.72 5.47
N THR A 256 7.57 2.83 4.17
CA THR A 256 6.21 2.69 3.65
C THR A 256 6.12 1.56 2.63
N LEU A 257 5.11 0.70 2.80
CA LEU A 257 4.79 -0.42 1.92
C LEU A 257 3.37 -0.28 1.39
N PHE A 258 3.26 -0.31 0.08
CA PHE A 258 2.04 -0.26 -0.69
C PHE A 258 1.75 -1.64 -1.27
N VAL A 259 0.61 -2.23 -0.92
CA VAL A 259 0.14 -3.49 -1.50
C VAL A 259 -1.02 -3.17 -2.43
N THR A 260 -0.90 -3.47 -3.72
CA THR A 260 -1.93 -3.15 -4.73
C THR A 260 -2.16 -4.29 -5.71
N HIS A 261 -3.34 -4.35 -6.33
CA HIS A 261 -3.69 -5.38 -7.31
C HIS A 261 -3.14 -5.12 -8.71
N SER A 262 -2.77 -3.86 -9.02
CA SER A 262 -2.34 -3.46 -10.36
C SER A 262 -0.85 -3.16 -10.39
N GLU A 263 -0.09 -3.92 -11.19
CA GLU A 263 1.25 -3.52 -11.65
C GLU A 263 1.18 -2.41 -12.74
N SER A 264 -0.01 -1.85 -13.03
CA SER A 264 -0.19 -0.94 -14.16
C SER A 264 0.61 0.36 -13.97
N GLU A 265 1.13 0.86 -15.08
CA GLU A 265 1.84 2.14 -15.22
C GLU A 265 1.04 3.33 -14.64
N GLU A 266 -0.30 3.25 -14.61
CA GLU A 266 -1.18 4.27 -13.99
C GLU A 266 -0.98 4.38 -12.46
N THR A 267 -0.61 3.29 -11.81
CA THR A 267 -0.29 3.27 -10.37
C THR A 267 1.11 3.82 -10.10
N LYS A 268 2.01 3.73 -11.10
CA LYS A 268 3.36 4.31 -11.05
C LYS A 268 3.38 5.79 -11.45
N SER A 269 2.51 6.22 -12.37
CA SER A 269 2.45 7.63 -12.81
C SER A 269 1.71 8.52 -11.81
N ARG A 270 0.74 7.98 -11.07
CA ARG A 270 0.01 8.71 -10.01
C ARG A 270 0.78 8.89 -8.72
N ALA A 271 1.93 8.25 -8.58
CA ALA A 271 2.68 8.34 -7.37
C ALA A 271 4.16 8.42 -7.72
N ASP A 272 4.74 9.60 -7.45
CA ASP A 272 6.16 9.77 -7.20
C ASP A 272 6.55 8.87 -6.01
N LEU A 273 6.68 7.57 -6.27
CA LEU A 273 6.87 6.50 -5.29
C LEU A 273 8.35 6.25 -5.00
N ASP A 274 9.26 7.17 -5.31
CA ASP A 274 10.70 6.95 -5.14
C ASP A 274 11.06 6.50 -3.71
N ASN A 275 10.24 6.87 -2.72
CA ASN A 275 10.37 6.50 -1.31
C ASN A 275 9.33 5.49 -0.79
N ILE A 276 8.51 4.90 -1.67
CA ILE A 276 7.44 3.95 -1.30
C ILE A 276 7.68 2.61 -1.99
N GLN A 277 7.74 1.55 -1.19
CA GLN A 277 7.87 0.20 -1.72
C GLN A 277 6.52 -0.32 -2.16
N THR A 278 6.45 -0.85 -3.38
CA THR A 278 5.22 -1.43 -3.92
C THR A 278 5.36 -2.94 -4.06
N VAL A 279 4.35 -3.67 -3.61
CA VAL A 279 4.19 -5.12 -3.79
C VAL A 279 2.86 -5.37 -4.49
N GLY A 280 2.94 -6.01 -5.67
CA GLY A 280 1.75 -6.37 -6.43
C GLY A 280 1.06 -7.61 -5.86
N LEU A 281 -0.27 -7.66 -5.94
CA LEU A 281 -1.06 -8.88 -5.77
C LEU A 281 -1.43 -9.39 -7.16
N SER A 282 -1.01 -10.61 -7.50
CA SER A 282 -1.23 -11.20 -8.82
C SER A 282 -1.66 -12.66 -8.72
N ALA A 283 -2.27 -13.20 -9.77
CA ALA A 283 -2.57 -14.64 -9.85
C ALA A 283 -1.29 -15.50 -9.87
N LYS A 284 -0.16 -14.94 -10.34
CA LYS A 284 1.14 -15.62 -10.43
C LYS A 284 2.15 -14.97 -9.48
N ASP A 285 3.00 -15.81 -8.88
CA ASP A 285 4.13 -15.35 -8.08
C ASP A 285 5.24 -14.81 -9.02
N THR A 286 5.70 -13.59 -8.77
CA THR A 286 6.90 -13.03 -9.41
C THR A 286 7.87 -12.52 -8.33
N SER A 287 8.99 -11.91 -8.73
CA SER A 287 9.93 -11.32 -7.79
C SER A 287 9.38 -10.08 -7.06
N ARG A 288 8.33 -9.44 -7.60
CA ARG A 288 7.69 -8.22 -7.05
C ARG A 288 6.20 -8.37 -6.77
N SER A 289 5.59 -9.50 -7.15
CA SER A 289 4.19 -9.81 -6.89
C SER A 289 4.01 -11.03 -5.99
N LEU A 290 3.01 -10.96 -5.12
CA LEU A 290 2.54 -12.05 -4.27
C LEU A 290 1.31 -12.69 -4.90
N ARG A 291 1.22 -14.02 -4.86
CA ARG A 291 0.00 -14.73 -5.19
C ARG A 291 -1.15 -14.35 -4.26
N VAL A 292 -2.26 -13.85 -4.81
CA VAL A 292 -3.42 -13.35 -4.03
C VAL A 292 -3.97 -14.40 -3.06
N ASN A 293 -3.97 -15.67 -3.47
CA ASN A 293 -4.54 -16.78 -2.70
C ASN A 293 -3.56 -17.33 -1.65
N ASN A 294 -2.35 -16.78 -1.55
CA ASN A 294 -1.35 -17.20 -0.58
C ASN A 294 -1.30 -16.21 0.60
N LEU A 295 -2.38 -16.18 1.39
CA LEU A 295 -2.48 -15.34 2.58
C LEU A 295 -1.32 -15.54 3.55
N GLY A 296 -0.77 -16.76 3.65
CA GLY A 296 0.37 -17.05 4.50
C GLY A 296 1.60 -16.25 4.10
N ARG A 297 1.91 -16.19 2.81
CA ARG A 297 3.05 -15.43 2.28
C ARG A 297 2.81 -13.92 2.33
N ILE A 298 1.58 -13.46 2.11
CA ILE A 298 1.19 -12.05 2.27
C ILE A 298 1.39 -11.62 3.72
N LEU A 299 0.83 -12.38 4.66
CA LEU A 299 0.97 -12.12 6.08
C LEU A 299 2.44 -12.09 6.52
N THR A 300 3.25 -13.09 6.14
CA THR A 300 4.66 -13.13 6.55
C THR A 300 5.45 -11.96 5.98
N THR A 301 5.19 -11.56 4.72
CA THR A 301 5.86 -10.41 4.09
C THR A 301 5.51 -9.11 4.82
N LEU A 302 4.23 -8.87 5.08
CA LEU A 302 3.76 -7.65 5.74
C LEU A 302 4.19 -7.56 7.21
N VAL A 303 4.09 -8.67 7.95
CA VAL A 303 4.53 -8.73 9.35
C VAL A 303 6.04 -8.54 9.45
N GLU A 304 6.85 -9.18 8.58
CA GLU A 304 8.30 -8.98 8.60
C GLU A 304 8.67 -7.53 8.30
N PHE A 305 8.00 -6.89 7.34
CA PHE A 305 8.19 -5.48 7.05
C PHE A 305 7.93 -4.59 8.27
N MET A 306 6.79 -4.79 8.95
CA MET A 306 6.41 -4.03 10.14
C MET A 306 7.29 -4.33 11.36
N GLU A 307 7.71 -5.57 11.55
CA GLU A 307 8.53 -5.97 12.71
C GLU A 307 9.99 -5.53 12.57
N THR A 308 10.51 -5.50 11.34
CA THR A 308 11.90 -5.09 11.06
C THR A 308 12.08 -3.57 11.16
N ARG A 309 11.00 -2.80 10.94
CA ARG A 309 11.07 -1.34 10.80
C ARG A 309 10.21 -0.66 11.87
N ARG A 310 10.78 0.27 12.64
CA ARG A 310 9.98 1.08 13.58
C ARG A 310 9.08 2.04 12.80
N LYS A 311 7.85 2.24 13.30
CA LYS A 311 6.88 3.16 12.68
C LYS A 311 6.63 2.86 11.20
N ALA A 312 6.63 1.59 10.82
CA ALA A 312 6.38 1.19 9.45
C ALA A 312 4.91 1.45 9.06
N VAL A 313 4.68 1.83 7.81
CA VAL A 313 3.36 2.08 7.25
C VAL A 313 3.06 1.01 6.22
N VAL A 314 1.91 0.35 6.35
CA VAL A 314 1.41 -0.61 5.36
C VAL A 314 0.04 -0.15 4.89
N LEU A 315 -0.12 0.06 3.59
CA LEU A 315 -1.42 0.25 2.94
C LEU A 315 -1.76 -1.01 2.14
N ILE A 316 -2.90 -1.62 2.45
CA ILE A 316 -3.53 -2.63 1.59
C ILE A 316 -4.60 -1.92 0.77
N ASP A 317 -4.28 -1.71 -0.51
CA ASP A 317 -5.22 -1.24 -1.50
C ASP A 317 -6.23 -2.34 -1.84
N ASN A 318 -7.47 -1.89 -2.06
CA ASN A 318 -8.59 -2.70 -2.49
C ASN A 318 -8.70 -4.05 -1.75
N LEU A 319 -9.03 -4.00 -0.45
CA LEU A 319 -9.19 -5.21 0.37
C LEU A 319 -10.22 -6.20 -0.21
N ASN A 320 -11.19 -5.70 -0.98
CA ASN A 320 -12.17 -6.51 -1.70
C ASN A 320 -11.50 -7.49 -2.69
N TYR A 321 -10.36 -7.13 -3.30
CA TYR A 321 -9.63 -8.05 -4.17
C TYR A 321 -9.10 -9.28 -3.42
N LEU A 322 -8.66 -9.09 -2.17
CA LEU A 322 -8.24 -10.21 -1.32
C LEU A 322 -9.43 -11.07 -0.90
N LEU A 323 -10.58 -10.46 -0.59
CA LEU A 323 -11.82 -11.18 -0.22
C LEU A 323 -12.46 -11.92 -1.40
N SER A 324 -12.34 -11.40 -2.62
CA SER A 324 -12.84 -12.08 -3.82
C SER A 324 -12.09 -13.39 -4.11
N ASN A 325 -10.87 -13.52 -3.59
CA ASN A 325 -9.99 -14.67 -3.85
C ASN A 325 -9.74 -15.55 -2.62
N ASN A 326 -10.20 -15.13 -1.44
CA ASN A 326 -9.94 -15.81 -0.17
C ASN A 326 -11.17 -15.74 0.74
N ASP A 327 -11.20 -16.53 1.80
CA ASP A 327 -12.29 -16.51 2.74
C ASP A 327 -12.21 -15.34 3.74
N LEU A 328 -13.38 -14.79 4.11
CA LEU A 328 -13.50 -13.69 5.06
C LEU A 328 -12.81 -13.99 6.41
N GLN A 329 -12.89 -15.24 6.89
CA GLN A 329 -12.21 -15.65 8.11
C GLN A 329 -10.68 -15.55 7.99
N GLY A 330 -10.10 -15.97 6.86
CA GLY A 330 -8.67 -15.84 6.60
C GLY A 330 -8.23 -14.38 6.52
N ILE A 331 -9.01 -13.52 5.88
CA ILE A 331 -8.73 -12.08 5.82
C ILE A 331 -8.85 -11.41 7.19
N THR A 332 -9.86 -11.77 7.97
CA THR A 332 -10.05 -11.27 9.35
C THR A 332 -8.85 -11.64 10.23
N GLU A 333 -8.38 -12.89 10.13
CA GLU A 333 -7.18 -13.34 10.83
C GLU A 333 -5.93 -12.56 10.36
N LEU A 334 -5.79 -12.30 9.06
CA LEU A 334 -4.68 -11.56 8.48
C LEU A 334 -4.65 -10.13 9.04
N VAL A 335 -5.78 -9.42 8.96
CA VAL A 335 -5.92 -8.05 9.49
C VAL A 335 -5.63 -8.02 10.97
N GLN A 336 -6.20 -8.93 11.77
CA GLN A 336 -5.97 -8.98 13.22
C GLN A 336 -4.49 -9.15 13.57
N ARG A 337 -3.76 -10.01 12.85
CA ARG A 337 -2.31 -10.21 13.07
C ARG A 337 -1.50 -8.98 12.66
N LEU A 338 -1.89 -8.29 11.58
CA LEU A 338 -1.25 -7.04 11.16
C LEU A 338 -1.49 -5.90 12.15
N MET A 339 -2.71 -5.76 12.67
CA MET A 339 -3.04 -4.76 13.69
C MET A 339 -2.13 -4.90 14.93
N ARG A 340 -1.93 -6.13 15.41
CA ARG A 340 -1.02 -6.40 16.55
C ARG A 340 0.44 -6.04 16.23
N SER A 341 0.88 -6.26 15.00
CA SER A 341 2.23 -5.88 14.53
C SER A 341 2.38 -4.35 14.50
N ALA A 342 1.40 -3.65 13.93
CA ALA A 342 1.36 -2.19 13.87
C ALA A 342 1.38 -1.57 15.28
N GLU A 343 0.55 -2.06 16.20
CA GLU A 343 0.48 -1.59 17.59
C GLU A 343 1.84 -1.72 18.30
N ARG A 344 2.45 -2.92 18.23
CA ARG A 344 3.73 -3.21 18.89
C ARG A 344 4.87 -2.31 18.42
N LYS A 345 4.92 -2.00 17.13
CA LYS A 345 6.00 -1.22 16.50
C LYS A 345 5.65 0.26 16.33
N ARG A 346 4.51 0.69 16.87
CA ARG A 346 3.95 2.03 16.68
C ARG A 346 3.86 2.42 15.20
N GLY A 347 3.59 1.44 14.33
CA GLY A 347 3.36 1.61 12.90
C GLY A 347 1.91 1.93 12.57
N TRP A 348 1.60 2.01 11.28
CA TRP A 348 0.26 2.28 10.77
C TRP A 348 -0.17 1.19 9.80
N LEU A 349 -1.39 0.70 9.97
CA LEU A 349 -2.06 -0.15 9.01
C LEU A 349 -3.22 0.64 8.40
N LEU A 350 -3.17 0.86 7.09
CA LEU A 350 -4.21 1.53 6.33
C LEU A 350 -4.90 0.47 5.46
N LEU A 351 -6.22 0.39 5.52
CA LEU A 351 -7.02 -0.55 4.75
C LEU A 351 -8.04 0.21 3.91
N SER A 352 -7.97 0.05 2.59
CA SER A 352 -8.97 0.61 1.68
C SER A 352 -10.22 -0.28 1.67
N PHE A 353 -11.33 0.26 2.13
CA PHE A 353 -12.63 -0.41 2.22
C PHE A 353 -13.48 -0.20 0.96
N THR A 354 -12.82 -0.23 -0.20
CA THR A 354 -13.48 -0.03 -1.50
C THR A 354 -14.24 -1.30 -1.90
N LEU A 355 -15.53 -1.15 -2.26
CA LEU A 355 -16.39 -2.23 -2.79
C LEU A 355 -16.65 -3.43 -1.85
N LEU A 356 -16.50 -3.26 -0.54
CA LEU A 356 -16.88 -4.29 0.44
C LEU A 356 -18.40 -4.43 0.56
N THR A 357 -18.87 -5.66 0.81
CA THR A 357 -20.24 -5.88 1.25
C THR A 357 -20.44 -5.42 2.70
N LYS A 358 -21.70 -5.15 3.11
CA LYS A 358 -22.01 -4.72 4.48
C LYS A 358 -21.57 -5.74 5.53
N ASP A 359 -21.71 -7.04 5.22
CA ASP A 359 -21.37 -8.12 6.14
C ASP A 359 -19.86 -8.22 6.32
N GLU A 360 -19.08 -8.18 5.23
CA GLU A 360 -17.61 -8.16 5.28
C GLU A 360 -17.08 -6.93 6.03
N GLU A 361 -17.66 -5.76 5.75
CA GLU A 361 -17.32 -4.53 6.44
C GLU A 361 -17.57 -4.66 7.95
N SER A 362 -18.74 -5.17 8.35
CA SER A 362 -19.09 -5.35 9.77
C SER A 362 -18.15 -6.32 10.49
N ALA A 363 -17.77 -7.43 9.84
CA ALA A 363 -16.85 -8.41 10.38
C ALA A 363 -15.46 -7.81 10.61
N LEU A 364 -14.95 -7.05 9.65
CA LEU A 364 -13.64 -6.40 9.79
C LEU A 364 -13.66 -5.25 10.81
N MET A 365 -14.75 -4.48 10.87
CA MET A 365 -14.89 -3.40 11.85
C MET A 365 -14.96 -3.92 13.29
N SER A 366 -15.47 -5.14 13.51
CA SER A 366 -15.51 -5.79 14.83
C SER A 366 -14.11 -6.00 15.45
N LEU A 367 -13.05 -5.95 14.63
CA LEU A 367 -11.65 -6.06 15.10
C LEU A 367 -11.15 -4.82 15.85
N GLY A 368 -11.91 -3.71 15.85
CA GLY A 368 -11.51 -2.45 16.48
C GLY A 368 -10.71 -1.50 15.57
N LEU A 369 -10.90 -1.60 14.26
CA LEU A 369 -10.34 -0.64 13.29
C LEU A 369 -10.95 0.75 13.50
N GLN A 370 -10.15 1.81 13.38
CA GLN A 370 -10.68 3.17 13.40
C GLN A 370 -11.24 3.52 12.02
N ARG A 371 -12.55 3.71 11.92
CA ARG A 371 -13.20 4.07 10.66
C ARG A 371 -12.94 5.54 10.33
N LEU A 372 -12.41 5.78 9.14
CA LEU A 372 -12.32 7.11 8.53
C LEU A 372 -13.34 7.18 7.39
N ARG A 373 -14.40 7.98 7.59
CA ARG A 373 -15.36 8.30 6.53
C ARG A 373 -14.91 9.58 5.86
N MET A 374 -14.36 9.45 4.67
CA MET A 374 -13.84 10.59 3.94
C MET A 374 -14.92 11.14 2.99
N PRO A 375 -15.02 12.47 2.84
CA PRO A 375 -15.91 13.05 1.86
C PRO A 375 -15.41 12.74 0.45
N LEU A 376 -16.27 12.90 -0.56
CA LEU A 376 -15.83 12.85 -1.94
C LEU A 376 -15.20 14.21 -2.28
N PRO A 377 -13.92 14.29 -2.71
CA PRO A 377 -13.24 15.56 -2.97
C PRO A 377 -14.04 16.44 -3.93
N GLU A 378 -14.61 15.84 -4.97
CA GLU A 378 -15.43 16.53 -5.96
C GLU A 378 -16.65 17.21 -5.32
N LYS A 379 -17.30 16.59 -4.33
CA LYS A 379 -18.46 17.18 -3.65
C LYS A 379 -18.07 18.37 -2.79
N VAL A 380 -16.92 18.28 -2.12
CA VAL A 380 -16.44 19.39 -1.30
C VAL A 380 -16.01 20.55 -2.19
N MET A 381 -15.32 20.27 -3.30
CA MET A 381 -14.93 21.29 -4.28
C MET A 381 -16.14 21.97 -4.92
N THR A 382 -17.13 21.21 -5.37
CA THR A 382 -18.39 21.79 -5.89
C THR A 382 -19.06 22.68 -4.87
N LYS A 383 -19.08 22.29 -3.58
CA LYS A 383 -19.67 23.11 -2.52
C LYS A 383 -18.90 24.42 -2.31
N ILE A 384 -17.56 24.39 -2.33
CA ILE A 384 -16.72 25.59 -2.24
C ILE A 384 -17.02 26.52 -3.42
N LEU A 385 -17.05 25.98 -4.64
CA LEU A 385 -17.35 26.76 -5.84
C LEU A 385 -18.77 27.34 -5.79
N LEU A 386 -19.77 26.56 -5.41
CA LEU A 386 -21.15 27.03 -5.28
C LEU A 386 -21.28 28.17 -4.25
N ALA A 387 -20.57 28.09 -3.12
CA ALA A 387 -20.60 29.11 -2.08
C ALA A 387 -20.01 30.46 -2.54
N HIS A 388 -18.96 30.43 -3.37
CA HIS A 388 -18.27 31.65 -3.82
C HIS A 388 -18.73 32.18 -5.18
N THR A 389 -19.23 31.31 -6.07
CA THR A 389 -19.58 31.64 -7.46
C THR A 389 -21.06 31.49 -7.78
N GLY A 390 -21.87 30.96 -6.85
CA GLY A 390 -23.29 30.70 -7.08
C GLY A 390 -23.50 29.74 -8.26
N ASP A 391 -24.47 30.05 -9.12
CA ASP A 391 -24.88 29.23 -10.26
C ASP A 391 -23.77 29.02 -11.31
N MET A 392 -22.70 29.83 -11.26
CA MET A 392 -21.52 29.66 -12.14
C MET A 392 -20.66 28.45 -11.78
N SER A 393 -20.92 27.77 -10.65
CA SER A 393 -20.13 26.62 -10.22
C SER A 393 -20.04 25.52 -11.28
N ASP A 394 -21.14 25.26 -11.98
CA ASP A 394 -21.19 24.22 -13.03
C ASP A 394 -20.34 24.59 -14.25
N HIS A 395 -20.22 25.89 -14.53
CA HIS A 395 -19.37 26.39 -15.60
C HIS A 395 -17.89 26.22 -15.24
N PHE A 396 -17.50 26.61 -14.02
CA PHE A 396 -16.14 26.38 -13.53
C PHE A 396 -15.77 24.89 -13.52
N LEU A 397 -16.69 24.02 -13.10
CA LEU A 397 -16.46 22.56 -13.12
C LEU A 397 -16.24 22.02 -14.54
N LYS A 398 -16.95 22.54 -15.54
CA LYS A 398 -16.71 22.21 -16.96
C LYS A 398 -15.35 22.69 -17.45
N ILE A 399 -14.97 23.92 -17.10
CA ILE A 399 -13.66 24.48 -17.44
C ILE A 399 -12.55 23.63 -16.81
N ILE A 400 -12.62 23.36 -15.50
CA ILE A 400 -11.67 22.49 -14.78
C ILE A 400 -11.55 21.13 -15.48
N SER A 401 -12.68 20.52 -15.84
CA SER A 401 -12.69 19.22 -16.51
C SER A 401 -12.01 19.25 -17.89
N LYS A 402 -12.25 20.31 -18.68
CA LYS A 402 -11.65 20.51 -20.02
C LYS A 402 -10.15 20.81 -19.90
N THR A 403 -9.76 21.72 -19.01
CA THR A 403 -8.37 22.17 -18.85
C THR A 403 -7.47 21.08 -18.28
N LEU A 404 -7.93 20.33 -17.27
CA LEU A 404 -7.16 19.23 -16.68
C LEU A 404 -7.28 17.93 -17.47
N ASN A 405 -8.13 17.89 -18.51
CA ASN A 405 -8.45 16.67 -19.26
C ASN A 405 -8.85 15.49 -18.34
N MET A 406 -9.62 15.79 -17.28
CA MET A 406 -10.03 14.85 -16.25
C MET A 406 -11.53 14.95 -16.02
N ARG A 407 -12.18 13.81 -15.73
CA ARG A 407 -13.58 13.83 -15.30
C ARG A 407 -13.63 14.35 -13.86
N ILE A 408 -14.60 15.20 -13.54
CA ILE A 408 -14.80 15.77 -12.18
C ILE A 408 -14.79 14.68 -11.09
N ARG A 409 -15.43 13.54 -11.36
CA ARG A 409 -15.51 12.39 -10.43
C ARG A 409 -14.16 11.69 -10.18
N ASP A 410 -13.16 11.95 -11.00
CA ASP A 410 -11.82 11.36 -10.90
C ASP A 410 -10.83 12.33 -10.24
N LEU A 411 -11.25 13.57 -9.94
CA LEU A 411 -10.46 14.53 -9.15
C LEU A 411 -10.16 13.99 -7.75
N THR A 412 -8.92 14.13 -7.33
CA THR A 412 -8.39 13.72 -6.03
C THR A 412 -8.05 14.95 -5.19
N VAL A 413 -7.59 14.72 -3.96
CA VAL A 413 -7.10 15.82 -3.09
C VAL A 413 -5.80 16.41 -3.64
N GLU A 414 -5.02 15.62 -4.38
CA GLU A 414 -3.73 16.06 -4.93
C GLU A 414 -3.91 17.03 -6.09
N ASP A 415 -5.04 16.98 -6.79
CA ASP A 415 -5.35 17.86 -7.91
C ASP A 415 -5.85 19.25 -7.46
N ILE A 416 -6.09 19.45 -6.15
CA ILE A 416 -6.64 20.71 -5.61
C ILE A 416 -5.80 21.94 -5.96
N PRO A 417 -4.44 21.93 -5.87
CA PRO A 417 -3.63 23.08 -6.28
C PRO A 417 -3.82 23.46 -7.75
N ASP A 418 -3.89 22.47 -8.65
CA ASP A 418 -4.09 22.71 -10.08
C ASP A 418 -5.51 23.20 -10.37
N VAL A 419 -6.52 22.62 -9.72
CA VAL A 419 -7.91 23.10 -9.76
C VAL A 419 -7.98 24.56 -9.30
N SER A 420 -7.32 24.89 -8.19
CA SER A 420 -7.26 26.26 -7.67
C SER A 420 -6.60 27.21 -8.67
N ARG A 421 -5.50 26.80 -9.31
CA ARG A 421 -4.80 27.60 -10.32
C ARG A 421 -5.70 27.89 -11.52
N VAL A 422 -6.41 26.88 -12.02
CA VAL A 422 -7.36 27.03 -13.13
C VAL A 422 -8.47 28.03 -12.76
N VAL A 423 -9.11 27.86 -11.60
CA VAL A 423 -10.21 28.73 -11.18
C VAL A 423 -9.75 30.18 -11.02
N VAL A 424 -8.62 30.42 -10.35
CA VAL A 424 -8.06 31.77 -10.16
C VAL A 424 -7.74 32.42 -11.51
N ASN A 425 -7.11 31.69 -12.42
CA ASN A 425 -6.76 32.21 -13.75
C ASN A 425 -8.01 32.55 -14.57
N THR A 426 -9.04 31.71 -14.52
CA THR A 426 -10.33 31.98 -15.18
C THR A 426 -11.01 33.22 -14.60
N MET A 427 -11.04 33.38 -13.27
CA MET A 427 -11.64 34.55 -12.64
C MET A 427 -10.89 35.84 -12.94
N ARG A 428 -9.55 35.81 -12.98
CA ARG A 428 -8.75 36.96 -13.40
C ARG A 428 -9.00 37.34 -14.85
N ALA A 429 -9.10 36.35 -15.75
CA ALA A 429 -9.42 36.61 -17.15
C ALA A 429 -10.82 37.23 -17.33
N LEU A 430 -11.81 36.75 -16.57
CA LEU A 430 -13.15 37.35 -16.54
C LEU A 430 -13.14 38.79 -16.01
N GLY A 431 -12.40 39.05 -14.93
CA GLY A 431 -12.24 40.41 -14.39
C GLY A 431 -11.59 41.36 -15.40
N ALA A 432 -10.51 40.92 -16.06
CA ALA A 432 -9.80 41.71 -17.06
C ALA A 432 -10.68 42.09 -18.28
N ALA A 433 -11.62 41.22 -18.66
CA ALA A 433 -12.54 41.47 -19.76
C ALA A 433 -13.51 42.64 -19.50
N THR A 434 -13.83 42.94 -18.23
CA THR A 434 -14.81 43.98 -17.89
C THR A 434 -14.30 45.41 -18.03
N ARG A 435 -12.96 45.62 -18.04
CA ARG A 435 -12.27 46.93 -18.05
C ARG A 435 -12.66 47.90 -16.92
N ASP A 436 -13.45 47.47 -15.94
CA ASP A 436 -13.79 48.22 -14.74
C ASP A 436 -12.90 47.77 -13.57
N ALA A 437 -12.17 48.72 -12.98
CA ALA A 437 -11.27 48.48 -11.85
C ALA A 437 -12.00 47.97 -10.60
N ALA A 438 -13.24 48.40 -10.36
CA ALA A 438 -14.03 47.96 -9.20
C ALA A 438 -14.45 46.49 -9.34
N ILE A 439 -14.89 46.11 -10.55
CA ILE A 439 -15.31 44.74 -10.87
C ILE A 439 -14.10 43.80 -10.84
N MET A 440 -12.98 44.21 -11.45
CA MET A 440 -11.72 43.48 -11.41
C MET A 440 -11.27 43.17 -9.97
N LYS A 441 -11.31 44.16 -9.09
CA LYS A 441 -10.94 44.00 -7.67
C LYS A 441 -11.87 43.02 -6.95
N ASN A 442 -13.18 43.03 -7.26
CA ASN A 442 -14.13 42.09 -6.67
C ASN A 442 -13.85 40.64 -7.11
N TRP A 443 -13.59 40.42 -8.41
CA TRP A 443 -13.22 39.09 -8.93
C TRP A 443 -11.91 38.57 -8.33
N GLU A 444 -10.92 39.44 -8.18
CA GLU A 444 -9.65 39.07 -7.54
C GLU A 444 -9.85 38.68 -6.07
N THR A 445 -10.67 39.45 -5.34
CA THR A 445 -11.02 39.13 -3.94
C THR A 445 -11.73 37.78 -3.83
N GLN A 446 -12.67 37.48 -4.72
CA GLN A 446 -13.34 36.18 -4.75
C GLN A 446 -12.39 35.04 -5.14
N ALA A 447 -11.50 35.26 -6.11
CA ALA A 447 -10.49 34.28 -6.52
C ALA A 447 -9.57 33.91 -5.36
N MET A 448 -9.12 34.89 -4.57
CA MET A 448 -8.33 34.66 -3.35
C MET A 448 -9.12 33.91 -2.27
N ALA A 449 -10.41 34.22 -2.11
CA ALA A 449 -11.28 33.51 -1.15
C ALA A 449 -11.49 32.03 -1.54
N ILE A 450 -11.64 31.73 -2.83
CA ILE A 450 -11.72 30.36 -3.34
C ILE A 450 -10.39 29.64 -3.17
N GLN A 451 -9.28 30.28 -3.54
CA GLN A 451 -7.94 29.71 -3.42
C GLN A 451 -7.63 29.35 -1.96
N SER A 452 -7.88 30.25 -1.02
CA SER A 452 -7.71 29.99 0.41
C SER A 452 -8.61 28.85 0.91
N SER A 453 -9.87 28.79 0.46
CA SER A 453 -10.79 27.68 0.78
C SER A 453 -10.29 26.33 0.25
N PHE A 454 -9.75 26.30 -0.97
CA PHE A 454 -9.15 25.10 -1.54
C PHE A 454 -7.87 24.70 -0.81
N TYR A 455 -6.99 25.63 -0.46
CA TYR A 455 -5.80 25.33 0.33
C TYR A 455 -6.15 24.83 1.73
N TYR A 456 -7.18 25.40 2.36
CA TYR A 456 -7.69 24.91 3.64
C TYR A 456 -8.18 23.46 3.50
N LEU A 457 -8.92 23.13 2.44
CA LEU A 457 -9.34 21.75 2.16
C LEU A 457 -8.14 20.82 1.95
N TYR A 458 -7.15 21.25 1.16
CA TYR A 458 -5.94 20.48 0.88
C TYR A 458 -5.17 20.14 2.17
N ARG A 459 -5.09 21.09 3.10
CA ARG A 459 -4.41 20.95 4.40
C ARG A 459 -5.35 20.68 5.58
N ALA A 460 -6.60 20.30 5.30
CA ALA A 460 -7.59 20.18 6.37
C ALA A 460 -7.19 19.10 7.37
N PRO A 461 -7.27 19.39 8.69
CA PRO A 461 -6.97 18.39 9.69
C PRO A 461 -7.96 17.23 9.56
N LEU A 462 -7.48 16.01 9.85
CA LEU A 462 -8.30 14.80 9.73
C LEU A 462 -9.61 14.90 10.54
N SER A 463 -9.60 15.57 11.69
CA SER A 463 -10.78 15.82 12.51
C SER A 463 -11.87 16.60 11.77
N PHE A 464 -11.50 17.60 10.96
CA PHE A 464 -12.45 18.38 10.15
C PHE A 464 -13.09 17.52 9.05
N LEU A 465 -12.28 16.72 8.35
CA LEU A 465 -12.76 15.85 7.27
C LEU A 465 -13.69 14.75 7.80
N VAL A 466 -13.35 14.15 8.94
CA VAL A 466 -14.09 13.02 9.54
C VAL A 466 -15.36 13.44 10.27
N SER A 467 -15.38 14.63 10.90
CA SER A 467 -16.54 15.13 11.67
C SER A 467 -17.71 15.59 10.81
N GLU A 468 -17.59 15.51 9.49
CA GLU A 468 -18.53 16.08 8.52
C GLU A 468 -18.79 17.58 8.69
N GLN A 469 -17.96 18.29 9.46
CA GLN A 469 -18.05 19.75 9.65
C GLN A 469 -18.00 20.50 8.33
N TRP A 470 -17.33 19.96 7.31
CA TRP A 470 -17.32 20.50 5.94
C TRP A 470 -18.73 20.61 5.31
N LYS A 471 -19.74 19.84 5.78
CA LYS A 471 -21.13 19.95 5.31
C LYS A 471 -21.81 21.21 5.80
N THR A 472 -21.49 21.65 7.01
CA THR A 472 -21.97 22.91 7.61
C THR A 472 -20.95 24.03 7.49
N TRP A 473 -19.76 23.72 6.98
CA TRP A 473 -18.71 24.70 6.76
C TRP A 473 -19.19 25.72 5.74
N ASP A 474 -19.28 26.95 6.23
CA ASP A 474 -19.36 28.13 5.42
C ASP A 474 -17.92 28.55 5.14
N PRO A 475 -17.45 28.47 3.88
CA PRO A 475 -16.09 28.89 3.56
C PRO A 475 -15.93 30.35 3.99
N MET A 476 -14.87 30.63 4.76
CA MET A 476 -14.67 31.80 5.62
C MET A 476 -15.45 33.07 5.24
N PRO A 477 -16.13 33.74 6.19
CA PRO A 477 -16.57 35.12 5.97
C PRO A 477 -15.35 36.00 5.68
N ARG A 478 -15.52 36.99 4.80
CA ARG A 478 -14.49 37.86 4.18
C ARG A 478 -13.44 38.49 5.12
N GLU A 479 -13.61 38.43 6.44
CA GLU A 479 -12.84 39.21 7.42
C GLU A 479 -11.65 38.48 8.07
N GLU A 480 -11.52 37.15 7.95
CA GLU A 480 -10.37 36.40 8.50
C GLU A 480 -9.45 35.86 7.39
N GLN A 481 -8.88 36.74 6.57
CA GLN A 481 -7.79 36.37 5.67
C GLN A 481 -6.49 36.09 6.47
N PRO A 482 -5.64 35.14 6.04
CA PRO A 482 -4.33 34.92 6.66
C PRO A 482 -3.48 36.19 6.50
N ARG A 483 -2.73 36.57 7.55
CA ARG A 483 -1.80 37.71 7.49
C ARG A 483 -0.71 37.47 6.44
N GLU A 484 -0.35 38.54 5.73
CA GLU A 484 0.60 38.60 4.58
C GLU A 484 1.94 37.87 4.79
N GLU A 485 2.39 37.68 6.05
CA GLU A 485 3.65 37.00 6.38
C GLU A 485 3.73 35.53 5.90
N GLU A 486 2.60 34.87 5.64
CA GLU A 486 2.57 33.49 5.10
C GLU A 486 2.53 33.45 3.56
N SER A 487 2.13 34.56 2.91
CA SER A 487 2.09 34.71 1.45
C SER A 487 3.48 35.03 0.87
N GLU A 488 4.27 35.85 1.57
CA GLU A 488 5.63 36.22 1.14
C GLU A 488 6.61 35.03 1.12
N ARG A 489 6.34 33.97 1.88
CA ARG A 489 7.13 32.72 1.80
C ARG A 489 6.83 31.88 0.56
N MET A 490 5.76 32.18 -0.19
CA MET A 490 5.32 31.39 -1.34
C MET A 490 5.86 31.88 -2.69
N GLU A 491 6.42 33.08 -2.77
CA GLU A 491 6.89 33.66 -4.04
C GLU A 491 8.30 33.19 -4.48
N VAL A 492 9.01 32.42 -3.64
CA VAL A 492 10.44 32.10 -3.84
C VAL A 492 10.70 30.84 -4.71
N ILE A 493 9.67 30.19 -5.28
CA ILE A 493 9.87 28.98 -6.10
C ILE A 493 9.03 29.05 -7.38
N GLU A 494 9.52 29.76 -8.39
CA GLU A 494 9.42 29.43 -9.83
C GLU A 494 9.95 30.60 -10.68
N GLU A 495 11.27 30.63 -10.91
CA GLU A 495 11.83 31.34 -12.06
C GLU A 495 12.51 30.31 -12.97
N ALA A 496 11.96 30.14 -14.17
CA ALA A 496 12.59 29.46 -15.30
C ALA A 496 12.21 30.17 -16.61
N PRO A 497 13.05 30.10 -17.65
CA PRO A 497 13.46 31.28 -18.40
C PRO A 497 12.61 31.56 -19.64
N THR A 498 12.46 32.86 -19.92
CA THR A 498 12.02 33.40 -21.20
C THR A 498 13.04 33.09 -22.30
N GLY A 499 12.60 32.34 -23.32
CA GLY A 499 13.28 32.22 -24.61
C GLY A 499 12.31 32.58 -25.73
N GLY A 500 12.58 33.68 -26.43
CA GLY A 500 11.84 34.07 -27.63
C GLY A 500 12.44 33.47 -28.91
N ALA A 501 11.60 33.29 -29.93
CA ALA A 501 11.94 33.53 -31.33
C ALA A 501 10.69 33.43 -32.25
N ILE A 502 10.40 34.55 -32.93
CA ILE A 502 10.09 34.73 -34.36
C ILE A 502 9.04 33.80 -35.00
N VAL A 503 7.92 34.40 -35.44
CA VAL A 503 7.09 33.86 -36.54
C VAL A 503 6.86 34.95 -37.58
N GLU A 504 7.24 34.64 -38.82
CA GLU A 504 7.16 35.46 -40.02
C GLU A 504 5.72 35.69 -40.50
N ARG A 505 5.51 36.84 -41.14
CA ARG A 505 4.27 37.24 -41.83
C ARG A 505 3.99 36.34 -43.04
N ARG A 506 2.78 35.77 -43.10
CA ARG A 506 2.07 35.50 -44.35
C ARG A 506 0.79 36.34 -44.39
N LEU A 507 0.66 37.14 -45.45
CA LEU A 507 -0.57 37.80 -45.85
C LEU A 507 -1.42 36.77 -46.60
N ASP A 508 -2.33 36.12 -45.89
CA ASP A 508 -3.40 35.32 -46.50
C ASP A 508 -4.75 35.92 -46.10
N LYS A 509 -5.74 35.79 -46.99
CA LYS A 509 -7.12 36.28 -46.83
C LYS A 509 -7.60 36.06 -45.40
N ILE A 510 -7.99 37.15 -44.72
CA ILE A 510 -8.60 37.10 -43.38
C ILE A 510 -9.80 36.17 -43.48
N SER A 511 -9.72 35.02 -42.80
CA SER A 511 -10.86 34.12 -42.72
C SER A 511 -11.93 34.78 -41.83
N LEU A 512 -13.21 34.59 -42.14
CA LEU A 512 -14.31 35.05 -41.26
C LEU A 512 -14.10 34.60 -39.81
N PHE A 513 -13.46 33.44 -39.63
CA PHE A 513 -13.07 32.93 -38.33
C PHE A 513 -12.17 33.91 -37.57
N ASP A 514 -11.11 34.41 -38.21
CA ASP A 514 -10.18 35.36 -37.61
C ASP A 514 -10.84 36.71 -37.35
N GLU A 515 -11.79 37.11 -38.19
CA GLU A 515 -12.54 38.36 -38.06
C GLU A 515 -13.55 38.31 -36.91
N VAL A 516 -14.37 37.27 -36.84
CA VAL A 516 -15.33 37.04 -35.75
C VAL A 516 -14.61 36.84 -34.42
N LYS A 517 -13.53 36.04 -34.42
CA LYS A 517 -12.66 35.88 -33.24
C LYS A 517 -12.02 37.20 -32.85
N GLY A 518 -11.59 38.00 -33.82
CA GLY A 518 -11.01 39.33 -33.62
C GLY A 518 -11.99 40.28 -32.94
N VAL A 519 -13.23 40.39 -33.44
CA VAL A 519 -14.28 41.21 -32.83
C VAL A 519 -14.60 40.76 -31.42
N LEU A 520 -14.76 39.46 -31.19
CA LEU A 520 -15.00 38.91 -29.84
C LEU A 520 -13.83 39.20 -28.90
N THR A 521 -12.59 39.04 -29.37
CA THR A 521 -11.39 39.31 -28.58
C THR A 521 -11.21 40.81 -28.32
N ASN A 522 -11.61 41.68 -29.25
CA ASN A 522 -11.53 43.13 -29.08
C ASN A 522 -12.48 43.64 -27.99
N HIS A 523 -13.70 43.12 -27.96
CA HIS A 523 -14.73 43.51 -26.98
C HIS A 523 -14.56 42.84 -25.62
N LEU A 524 -14.11 41.58 -25.60
CA LEU A 524 -14.12 40.75 -24.40
C LEU A 524 -12.72 40.25 -23.97
N GLY A 525 -11.65 40.66 -24.65
CA GLY A 525 -10.29 40.18 -24.38
C GLY A 525 -10.16 38.66 -24.59
N ASP A 526 -9.30 38.02 -23.79
CA ASP A 526 -9.06 36.57 -23.85
C ASP A 526 -10.34 35.76 -23.60
N PHE A 527 -11.29 36.30 -22.84
CA PHE A 527 -12.61 35.68 -22.65
C PHE A 527 -13.37 35.57 -23.97
N GLY A 528 -13.27 36.57 -24.85
CA GLY A 528 -13.90 36.53 -26.17
C GLY A 528 -13.45 35.34 -27.01
N SER A 529 -12.14 35.05 -26.99
CA SER A 529 -11.58 33.90 -27.71
C SER A 529 -12.06 32.54 -27.17
N ASN A 530 -12.18 32.41 -25.85
CA ASN A 530 -12.66 31.20 -25.18
C ASN A 530 -14.16 31.01 -25.32
N LEU A 531 -14.93 32.11 -25.22
CA LEU A 531 -16.37 32.13 -25.43
C LEU A 531 -16.70 31.74 -26.88
N PHE A 532 -15.96 32.28 -27.85
CA PHE A 532 -16.07 31.90 -29.25
C PHE A 532 -15.87 30.39 -29.46
N GLN A 533 -14.76 29.85 -28.97
CA GLN A 533 -14.45 28.42 -29.10
C GLN A 533 -15.53 27.56 -28.43
N MET A 534 -15.98 27.96 -27.25
CA MET A 534 -17.03 27.27 -26.51
C MET A 534 -18.36 27.25 -27.27
N GLU A 535 -18.77 28.38 -27.85
CA GLU A 535 -20.04 28.46 -28.55
C GLU A 535 -19.98 27.75 -29.92
N CYS A 536 -18.85 27.79 -30.62
CA CYS A 536 -18.61 26.96 -31.82
C CYS A 536 -18.71 25.46 -31.50
N ASP A 537 -18.06 24.99 -30.42
CA ASP A 537 -18.15 23.61 -29.95
C ASP A 537 -19.62 23.24 -29.61
N SER A 538 -20.37 24.17 -29.00
CA SER A 538 -21.76 23.95 -28.59
C SER A 538 -22.76 23.87 -29.75
N LEU A 539 -22.41 24.46 -30.89
CA LEU A 539 -23.18 24.44 -32.12
C LEU A 539 -22.72 23.29 -33.06
N GLY A 540 -21.67 22.56 -32.68
CA GLY A 540 -21.10 21.49 -33.48
C GLY A 540 -20.40 21.99 -34.75
N MET A 541 -19.86 23.21 -34.72
CA MET A 541 -19.28 23.88 -35.89
C MET A 541 -17.75 23.78 -35.83
N GLU A 542 -17.12 23.45 -36.95
CA GLU A 542 -15.66 23.51 -37.05
C GLU A 542 -15.20 24.96 -37.23
N PRO A 543 -14.28 25.46 -36.39
CA PRO A 543 -13.65 26.79 -36.49
C PRO A 543 -13.30 27.24 -37.92
N SER A 544 -12.76 26.33 -38.73
CA SER A 544 -12.24 26.61 -40.06
C SER A 544 -13.30 26.76 -41.16
N ASN A 545 -14.59 26.54 -40.88
CA ASN A 545 -15.63 26.48 -41.91
C ASN A 545 -16.92 27.20 -41.48
N LEU A 546 -16.79 28.42 -40.97
CA LEU A 546 -17.94 29.25 -40.58
C LEU A 546 -18.62 29.82 -41.83
N SER A 547 -19.93 29.58 -41.96
CA SER A 547 -20.77 30.29 -42.93
C SER A 547 -21.37 31.57 -42.32
N SER A 548 -21.84 32.50 -43.15
CA SER A 548 -22.53 33.71 -42.70
C SER A 548 -23.78 33.42 -41.84
N GLU A 549 -24.47 32.30 -42.08
CA GLU A 549 -25.59 31.85 -41.24
C GLU A 549 -25.12 31.40 -39.85
N ASP A 550 -23.95 30.75 -39.77
CA ASP A 550 -23.35 30.32 -38.51
C ASP A 550 -22.89 31.50 -37.66
N VAL A 551 -22.39 32.57 -38.29
CA VAL A 551 -22.02 33.82 -37.60
C VAL A 551 -23.25 34.46 -36.93
N GLN A 552 -24.42 34.40 -37.56
CA GLN A 552 -25.65 34.93 -36.96
C GLN A 552 -26.11 34.10 -35.76
N ARG A 553 -26.07 32.76 -35.87
CA ARG A 553 -26.40 31.85 -34.75
C ARG A 553 -25.45 32.04 -33.58
N LEU A 554 -24.17 32.20 -33.88
CA LEU A 554 -23.13 32.49 -32.90
C LEU A 554 -23.37 33.84 -32.21
N ALA A 555 -23.69 34.89 -32.97
CA ALA A 555 -23.98 36.22 -32.42
C ALA A 555 -25.18 36.21 -31.47
N GLU A 556 -26.24 35.48 -31.80
CA GLU A 556 -27.41 35.33 -30.91
C GLU A 556 -27.04 34.58 -29.62
N LYS A 557 -26.26 33.51 -29.74
CA LYS A 557 -25.90 32.68 -28.60
C LYS A 557 -24.93 33.40 -27.67
N VAL A 558 -23.89 34.02 -28.22
CA VAL A 558 -22.94 34.87 -27.49
C VAL A 558 -23.66 36.01 -26.79
N GLY A 559 -24.55 36.74 -27.49
CA GLY A 559 -25.33 37.81 -26.90
C GLY A 559 -26.21 37.34 -25.73
N SER A 560 -26.83 36.16 -25.86
CA SER A 560 -27.62 35.55 -24.77
C SER A 560 -26.76 35.16 -23.56
N THR A 561 -25.54 34.64 -23.80
CA THR A 561 -24.60 34.25 -22.75
C THR A 561 -24.09 35.48 -21.99
N ILE A 562 -23.76 36.57 -22.69
CA ILE A 562 -23.32 37.84 -22.07
C ILE A 562 -24.46 38.49 -21.31
N THR A 563 -25.68 38.50 -21.86
CA THR A 563 -26.86 39.06 -21.18
C THR A 563 -27.14 38.33 -19.87
N ARG A 564 -27.12 36.98 -19.89
CA ARG A 564 -27.22 36.18 -18.67
C ARG A 564 -26.11 36.51 -17.69
N LEU A 565 -24.88 36.69 -18.15
CA LEU A 565 -23.75 37.08 -17.30
C LEU A 565 -23.98 38.45 -16.63
N GLY A 566 -24.59 39.40 -17.36
CA GLY A 566 -24.96 40.72 -16.86
C GLY A 566 -26.01 40.69 -15.76
N ASP A 567 -27.02 39.82 -15.87
CA ASP A 567 -28.09 39.67 -14.88
C ASP A 567 -27.58 39.17 -13.50
N PHE A 568 -26.39 38.55 -13.45
CA PHE A 568 -25.78 38.06 -12.21
C PHE A 568 -24.84 39.07 -11.53
N ILE A 569 -24.56 40.20 -12.17
CA ILE A 569 -23.68 41.23 -11.60
C ILE A 569 -24.54 42.18 -10.75
N ASP A 570 -24.53 41.98 -9.44
CA ASP A 570 -25.25 42.82 -8.46
C ASP A 570 -24.49 44.14 -8.19
N ILE A 571 -24.18 44.86 -9.26
CA ILE A 571 -23.52 46.17 -9.24
C ILE A 571 -24.41 47.14 -10.00
N PRO A 572 -24.80 48.29 -9.40
CA PRO A 572 -25.61 49.28 -10.08
C PRO A 572 -25.00 49.67 -11.43
N ASN A 573 -25.80 49.57 -12.50
CA ASN A 573 -25.45 49.90 -13.90
C ASN A 573 -24.56 48.89 -14.66
N ALA A 574 -23.91 47.92 -14.00
CA ALA A 574 -23.04 46.96 -14.69
C ALA A 574 -23.81 45.95 -15.56
N GLY A 575 -24.99 45.51 -15.10
CA GLY A 575 -25.87 44.64 -15.89
C GLY A 575 -26.37 45.33 -17.16
N GLU A 576 -26.72 46.62 -17.07
CA GLU A 576 -27.11 47.43 -18.23
C GLU A 576 -25.94 47.66 -19.19
N GLU A 577 -24.73 47.93 -18.69
CA GLU A 577 -23.54 48.08 -19.53
C GLU A 577 -23.21 46.77 -20.28
N MET A 578 -23.35 45.62 -19.63
CA MET A 578 -23.15 44.31 -20.25
C MET A 578 -24.23 43.98 -21.29
N ARG A 579 -25.48 44.40 -21.08
CA ARG A 579 -26.55 44.29 -22.09
C ARG A 579 -26.26 45.16 -23.31
N LEU A 580 -25.84 46.40 -23.08
CA LEU A 580 -25.50 47.34 -24.16
C LEU A 580 -24.28 46.85 -24.96
N LYS A 581 -23.26 46.29 -24.29
CA LYS A 581 -22.13 45.60 -24.96
C LYS A 581 -22.57 44.37 -25.74
N ALA A 582 -23.48 43.56 -25.19
CA ALA A 582 -24.03 42.39 -25.89
C ALA A 582 -24.80 42.79 -27.16
N GLU A 583 -25.56 43.88 -27.12
CA GLU A 583 -26.26 44.42 -28.29
C GLU A 583 -25.29 44.95 -29.35
N ASN A 584 -24.31 45.78 -28.96
CA ASN A 584 -23.29 46.30 -29.89
C ASN A 584 -22.50 45.17 -30.56
N LEU A 585 -22.08 44.17 -29.78
CA LEU A 585 -21.37 43.00 -30.29
C LEU A 585 -22.24 42.20 -31.27
N LYS A 586 -23.54 42.07 -30.98
CA LYS A 586 -24.48 41.40 -31.88
C LYS A 586 -24.67 42.17 -33.19
N GLU A 587 -24.65 43.50 -33.17
CA GLU A 587 -24.71 44.32 -34.37
C GLU A 587 -23.43 44.23 -35.21
N GLU A 588 -22.26 44.29 -34.58
CA GLU A 588 -20.97 44.14 -35.29
C GLU A 588 -20.81 42.77 -35.94
N LEU A 589 -21.18 41.69 -35.24
CA LEU A 589 -21.15 40.34 -35.82
C LEU A 589 -22.16 40.18 -36.97
N LYS A 590 -23.31 40.86 -36.92
CA LYS A 590 -24.26 40.90 -38.03
C LYS A 590 -23.74 41.69 -39.23
N ALA A 591 -22.97 42.76 -39.00
CA ALA A 591 -22.34 43.52 -40.08
C ALA A 591 -21.35 42.67 -40.86
N ILE A 592 -20.50 41.90 -40.16
CA ILE A 592 -19.57 40.94 -40.78
C ILE A 592 -20.32 39.91 -41.63
N SER A 593 -21.48 39.41 -41.15
CA SER A 593 -22.28 38.44 -41.94
C SER A 593 -22.89 39.02 -43.22
N LYS A 594 -23.05 40.34 -43.33
CA LYS A 594 -23.65 41.01 -44.50
C LYS A 594 -22.62 41.38 -45.56
N GLU A 595 -21.41 41.77 -45.17
CA GLU A 595 -20.33 42.14 -46.10
C GLU A 595 -19.84 40.97 -46.96
N GLU A 596 -20.13 39.73 -46.58
CA GLU A 596 -19.79 38.53 -47.35
C GLU A 596 -20.87 38.11 -48.37
N LEU A 597 -22.11 38.61 -48.22
CA LEU A 597 -23.24 38.31 -49.09
C LEU A 597 -23.34 39.25 -50.31
N GLU A 598 -22.59 40.37 -50.28
CA GLU A 598 -22.43 41.35 -51.37
C GLU A 598 -21.14 41.09 -52.16
#